data_AF-A0AA38LZK0-F1
#
_entry.id   AF-A0AA38LZK0-F1
#
_cell.length_a   1.000
_cell.length_b   1.000
_cell.length_c   1.000
_cell.angle_alpha   90.00
_cell.angle_beta   90.00
_cell.angle_gamma   90.00
#
_symmetry.space_group_name_H-M   'P 1'
#
loop_
_entity.id
_entity.type
_entity.pdbx_description
1 polymer ?
#
loop_
_entity_poly.entity_id
_entity_poly.type
_entity_poly.pdbx_seq_one_letter_code
_entity_poly.pdbx_strand_id
1 'polypeptide(L)'
;MTNEQIERAARIIAAALVHGTTTDPAYEAARLLDEQGLLAAAPADPFEAPGRNRPAASPAAVAALADCRRAKKIADDAQSLVTDLPGAPEVEAAGGEVKFVVHPRSLADWKQWLDRLGIGDARGRSTGAAMVVHCTYLGVRARLVGYGVPAMYSERNAAVYGRRVRS
;
A
#
# COMPACT_ATOMS: atom_id res chain seq x y z
N MET A 1 -13.81 18.53 -29.52
CA MET A 1 -12.43 18.25 -29.98
C MET A 1 -12.43 18.19 -31.49
N THR A 2 -11.60 18.99 -32.16
CA THR A 2 -11.45 18.93 -33.62
C THR A 2 -10.57 17.73 -34.02
N ASN A 3 -10.64 17.31 -35.29
CA ASN A 3 -9.83 16.18 -35.79
C ASN A 3 -8.32 16.41 -35.60
N GLU A 4 -7.89 17.68 -35.71
CA GLU A 4 -6.51 18.11 -35.48
C GLU A 4 -6.04 17.96 -34.02
N GLN A 5 -6.93 18.18 -33.05
CA GLN A 5 -6.63 17.98 -31.63
C GLN A 5 -6.44 16.50 -31.29
N ILE A 6 -7.19 15.61 -31.95
CA ILE A 6 -7.06 14.15 -31.80
C ILE A 6 -5.70 13.68 -32.34
N GLU A 7 -5.32 14.11 -33.54
CA GLU A 7 -4.03 13.75 -34.14
C GLU A 7 -2.82 14.30 -33.36
N ARG A 8 -2.98 15.47 -32.74
CA ARG A 8 -1.95 16.04 -31.85
C ARG A 8 -1.82 15.24 -30.56
N ALA A 9 -2.93 14.87 -29.92
CA ALA A 9 -2.92 14.03 -28.72
C ALA A 9 -2.31 12.66 -28.99
N ALA A 10 -2.65 12.03 -30.12
CA ALA A 10 -2.11 10.72 -30.51
C ALA A 10 -0.58 10.74 -30.67
N ARG A 11 -0.02 11.81 -31.25
CA ARG A 11 1.44 11.99 -31.39
C ARG A 11 2.15 12.13 -30.05
N ILE A 12 1.56 12.86 -29.11
CA ILE A 12 2.10 13.05 -27.75
C ILE A 12 2.14 11.71 -26.99
N ILE A 13 1.05 10.94 -27.06
CA ILE A 13 0.96 9.61 -26.42
C ILE A 13 1.98 8.66 -27.04
N ALA A 14 2.09 8.63 -28.38
CA ALA A 14 3.06 7.77 -29.07
C ALA A 14 4.51 8.12 -28.70
N ALA A 15 4.85 9.41 -28.60
CA ALA A 15 6.17 9.85 -28.18
C ALA A 15 6.48 9.46 -26.72
N ALA A 16 5.51 9.59 -25.80
CA ALA A 16 5.66 9.19 -24.41
C ALA A 16 5.85 7.67 -24.24
N LEU A 17 5.16 6.86 -25.05
CA LEU A 17 5.32 5.40 -25.05
C LEU A 17 6.68 4.93 -25.59
N VAL A 18 7.21 5.61 -26.61
CA VAL A 18 8.47 5.21 -27.28
C VAL A 18 9.72 5.78 -26.57
N HIS A 19 9.61 6.96 -25.96
CA HIS A 19 10.76 7.70 -25.42
C HIS A 19 10.67 7.97 -23.91
N GLY A 20 9.61 7.54 -23.23
CA GLY A 20 9.46 7.70 -21.78
C GLY A 20 10.58 7.00 -21.02
N THR A 21 11.46 7.77 -20.36
CA THR A 21 12.57 7.27 -19.55
C THR A 21 12.16 6.96 -18.10
N THR A 22 10.90 7.22 -17.74
CA THR A 22 10.30 6.89 -16.44
C THR A 22 9.40 5.66 -16.55
N THR A 23 9.21 4.95 -15.44
CA THR A 23 8.52 3.64 -15.39
C THR A 23 7.01 3.72 -15.70
N ASP A 24 6.45 4.93 -15.88
CA ASP A 24 5.03 5.14 -16.15
C ASP A 24 4.80 6.09 -17.35
N PRO A 25 4.74 5.54 -18.58
CA PRO A 25 4.46 6.33 -19.78
C PRO A 25 3.03 6.90 -19.81
N ALA A 26 2.10 6.37 -19.02
CA ALA A 26 0.74 6.91 -18.93
C ALA A 26 0.73 8.24 -18.16
N TYR A 27 1.55 8.34 -17.10
CA TYR A 27 1.74 9.59 -16.36
C TYR A 27 2.39 10.68 -17.24
N GLU A 28 3.45 10.36 -17.98
CA GLU A 28 4.09 11.33 -18.88
C GLU A 28 3.18 11.78 -20.02
N ALA A 29 2.42 10.86 -20.62
CA ALA A 29 1.43 11.21 -21.63
C ALA A 29 0.36 12.14 -21.07
N ALA A 30 -0.18 11.84 -19.86
CA ALA A 30 -1.18 12.68 -19.22
C ALA A 30 -0.65 14.10 -18.92
N ARG A 31 0.57 14.21 -18.39
CA ARG A 31 1.22 15.50 -18.12
C ARG A 31 1.40 16.33 -19.39
N LEU A 32 1.91 15.73 -20.47
CA LEU A 32 2.12 16.43 -21.73
C LEU A 32 0.81 16.84 -22.41
N LEU A 33 -0.25 16.04 -22.29
CA LEU A 33 -1.58 16.42 -22.79
C LEU A 33 -2.16 17.60 -22.00
N ASP A 34 -1.93 17.64 -20.69
CA ASP A 34 -2.35 18.75 -19.81
C ASP A 34 -1.59 20.05 -20.16
N GLU A 35 -0.26 19.98 -20.30
CA GLU A 35 0.58 21.12 -20.69
C GLU A 35 0.22 21.71 -22.05
N GLN A 36 -0.32 20.88 -22.96
CA GLN A 36 -0.78 21.30 -24.28
C GLN A 36 -2.24 21.76 -24.28
N GLY A 37 -2.91 21.79 -23.11
CA GLY A 37 -4.31 22.20 -22.97
C GLY A 37 -5.28 21.29 -23.72
N LEU A 38 -4.89 20.03 -23.95
CA LEU A 38 -5.70 19.04 -24.66
C LEU A 38 -6.58 18.22 -23.70
N LEU A 39 -6.32 18.31 -22.39
CA LEU A 39 -7.26 17.84 -21.37
C LEU A 39 -8.35 18.89 -21.18
N ALA A 40 -9.59 18.44 -21.01
CA ALA A 40 -10.66 19.33 -20.58
C ALA A 40 -10.27 19.92 -19.23
N ALA A 41 -10.48 21.24 -19.05
CA ALA A 41 -10.31 21.86 -17.74
C ALA A 41 -11.06 21.03 -16.71
N ALA A 42 -10.36 20.59 -15.66
CA ALA A 42 -10.97 19.85 -14.59
C ALA A 42 -12.19 20.67 -14.10
N PRO A 43 -13.40 20.08 -14.04
CA PRO A 43 -14.52 20.80 -13.45
C PRO A 43 -14.09 21.26 -12.06
N ALA A 44 -14.37 22.52 -11.73
CA ALA A 44 -14.06 23.07 -10.41
C ALA A 44 -14.53 22.10 -9.34
N ASP A 45 -13.65 21.75 -8.41
CA ASP A 45 -13.95 20.75 -7.39
C ASP A 45 -15.21 21.22 -6.62
N PRO A 46 -16.33 20.48 -6.68
CA PRO A 46 -17.56 20.86 -5.98
C PRO A 46 -17.38 20.94 -4.46
N PHE A 47 -16.27 20.41 -3.92
CA PHE A 47 -15.89 20.51 -2.51
C PHE A 47 -14.96 21.69 -2.19
N GLU A 48 -14.42 22.39 -3.18
CA GLU A 48 -13.66 23.63 -3.01
C GLU A 48 -14.56 24.87 -2.88
N ALA A 49 -15.83 24.79 -3.28
CA ALA A 49 -16.79 25.87 -3.14
C ALA A 49 -17.05 26.21 -1.64
N PRO A 50 -16.72 27.42 -1.17
CA PRO A 50 -16.97 27.80 0.22
C PRO A 50 -18.46 27.91 0.52
N GLY A 51 -18.89 27.48 1.72
CA GLY A 51 -20.18 27.83 2.29
C GLY A 51 -21.35 26.87 2.02
N ARG A 52 -22.56 27.43 1.95
CA ARG A 52 -23.87 26.75 2.05
C ARG A 52 -24.18 25.73 0.94
N ASN A 53 -23.48 25.82 -0.19
CA ASN A 53 -23.71 24.96 -1.37
C ASN A 53 -22.74 23.76 -1.42
N ARG A 54 -21.86 23.61 -0.43
CA ARG A 54 -21.01 22.43 -0.33
C ARG A 54 -21.90 21.19 -0.14
N PRO A 55 -21.78 20.16 -0.99
CA PRO A 55 -22.48 18.90 -0.77
C PRO A 55 -22.12 18.35 0.62
N ALA A 56 -23.13 17.95 1.39
CA ALA A 56 -22.88 17.27 2.65
C ALA A 56 -22.15 15.94 2.37
N ALA A 57 -21.13 15.64 3.17
CA ALA A 57 -20.46 14.35 3.08
C ALA A 57 -21.50 13.23 3.30
N SER A 58 -21.46 12.19 2.45
CA SER A 58 -22.35 11.05 2.64
C SER A 58 -22.07 10.36 3.99
N PRO A 59 -23.06 9.71 4.61
CA PRO A 59 -22.84 8.95 5.85
C PRO A 59 -21.70 7.92 5.72
N ALA A 60 -21.56 7.30 4.54
CA ALA A 60 -20.47 6.37 4.24
C ALA A 60 -19.10 7.07 4.23
N ALA A 61 -18.99 8.28 3.66
CA ALA A 61 -17.75 9.05 3.67
C ALA A 61 -17.37 9.50 5.09
N VAL A 62 -18.35 9.87 5.92
CA VAL A 62 -18.12 10.22 7.33
C VAL A 62 -17.63 9.01 8.12
N ALA A 63 -18.25 7.84 7.94
CA ALA A 63 -17.83 6.59 8.58
C ALA A 63 -16.42 6.19 8.16
N ALA A 64 -16.11 6.23 6.85
CA ALA A 64 -14.77 5.93 6.34
C ALA A 64 -13.71 6.88 6.91
N LEU A 65 -14.04 8.18 7.04
CA LEU A 65 -13.13 9.15 7.67
C LEU A 65 -12.90 8.84 9.15
N ALA A 66 -13.95 8.42 9.87
CA ALA A 66 -13.82 8.03 11.28
C ALA A 66 -12.92 6.80 11.44
N ASP A 67 -13.05 5.80 10.56
CA ASP A 67 -12.18 4.61 10.54
C ASP A 67 -10.74 4.98 10.20
N CYS A 68 -10.51 5.84 9.20
CA CYS A 68 -9.18 6.36 8.86
C CYS A 68 -8.53 7.09 10.05
N ARG A 69 -9.28 7.94 10.74
CA ARG A 69 -8.77 8.66 11.93
C ARG A 69 -8.44 7.70 13.07
N ARG A 70 -9.28 6.70 13.30
CA ARG A 70 -9.05 5.67 14.33
C ARG A 70 -7.79 4.87 14.01
N ALA A 71 -7.65 4.38 12.78
CA ALA A 71 -6.48 3.64 12.34
C ALA A 71 -5.20 4.49 12.43
N LYS A 72 -5.23 5.76 12.01
CA LYS A 72 -4.08 6.68 12.12
C LYS A 72 -3.65 6.88 13.57
N LYS A 73 -4.60 7.15 14.47
CA LYS A 73 -4.29 7.30 15.90
C LYS A 73 -3.64 6.03 16.45
N ILE A 74 -4.20 4.87 16.15
CA ILE A 74 -3.64 3.58 16.60
C ILE A 74 -2.25 3.33 16.03
N ALA A 75 -2.01 3.66 14.76
CA ALA A 75 -0.69 3.54 14.14
C ALA A 75 0.35 4.44 14.84
N ASP A 76 0.01 5.70 15.10
CA ASP A 76 0.88 6.66 15.78
C ASP A 76 1.24 6.20 17.20
N ASP A 77 0.24 5.75 17.96
CA ASP A 77 0.43 5.25 19.31
C ASP A 77 1.27 3.95 19.28
N ALA A 78 1.02 3.07 18.29
CA ALA A 78 1.70 1.78 18.17
C ALA A 78 3.17 1.90 17.75
N GLN A 79 3.56 2.94 17.00
CA GLN A 79 4.96 3.12 16.57
C GLN A 79 5.92 3.06 17.78
N SER A 80 5.59 3.75 18.87
CA SER A 80 6.40 3.77 20.09
C SER A 80 6.50 2.40 20.78
N LEU A 81 5.46 1.57 20.65
CA LEU A 81 5.32 0.28 21.33
C LEU A 81 6.00 -0.87 20.60
N VAL A 82 6.46 -0.63 19.37
CA VAL A 82 7.09 -1.64 18.53
C VAL A 82 8.53 -1.30 18.16
N THR A 83 9.05 -0.12 18.49
CA THR A 83 10.42 0.31 18.18
C THR A 83 11.49 -0.69 18.64
N ASP A 84 11.27 -1.36 19.77
CA ASP A 84 12.23 -2.32 20.34
C ASP A 84 12.14 -3.73 19.71
N LEU A 85 11.18 -3.96 18.81
CA LEU A 85 11.03 -5.23 18.13
C LEU A 85 11.99 -5.36 16.94
N PRO A 86 12.43 -6.58 16.62
CA PRO A 86 13.42 -6.79 15.57
C PRO A 86 12.91 -6.40 14.18
N GLY A 87 13.84 -5.97 13.32
CA GLY A 87 13.58 -5.81 11.90
C GLY A 87 13.10 -4.42 11.47
N ALA A 88 13.51 -3.36 12.17
CA ALA A 88 13.27 -1.96 11.81
C ALA A 88 11.79 -1.68 11.46
N PRO A 89 10.89 -1.72 12.46
CA PRO A 89 9.47 -1.61 12.20
C PRO A 89 9.02 -0.21 11.82
N GLU A 90 8.20 -0.17 10.78
CA GLU A 90 7.45 1.01 10.38
C GLU A 90 5.96 0.72 10.56
N VAL A 91 5.25 1.62 11.23
CA VAL A 91 3.81 1.54 11.42
C VAL A 91 3.14 2.66 10.66
N GLU A 92 2.27 2.28 9.73
CA GLU A 92 1.53 3.20 8.88
C GLU A 92 0.02 2.99 9.05
N ALA A 93 -0.77 3.98 8.63
CA ALA A 93 -2.21 3.81 8.45
C ALA A 93 -2.61 4.18 7.04
N ALA A 94 -3.39 3.31 6.38
CA ALA A 94 -3.90 3.55 5.04
C ALA A 94 -5.31 2.97 4.91
N GLY A 95 -6.27 3.75 4.40
CA GLY A 95 -7.63 3.26 4.12
C GLY A 95 -8.40 2.69 5.31
N GLY A 96 -8.16 3.21 6.52
CA GLY A 96 -8.79 2.71 7.75
C GLY A 96 -8.21 1.39 8.27
N GLU A 97 -7.01 1.01 7.81
CA GLU A 97 -6.25 -0.15 8.25
C GLU A 97 -4.89 0.28 8.81
N VAL A 98 -4.43 -0.41 9.85
CA VAL A 98 -3.06 -0.27 10.39
C VAL A 98 -2.13 -1.25 9.70
N LYS A 99 -0.97 -0.78 9.25
CA LYS A 99 0.01 -1.59 8.53
C LYS A 99 1.31 -1.60 9.33
N PHE A 100 1.74 -2.78 9.74
CA PHE A 100 3.06 -3.02 10.34
C PHE A 100 3.98 -3.54 9.25
N VAL A 101 5.03 -2.80 8.92
CA VAL A 101 6.05 -3.19 7.93
C VAL A 101 7.33 -3.55 8.67
N VAL A 102 7.83 -4.76 8.42
CA VAL A 102 8.98 -5.31 9.15
C VAL A 102 9.92 -6.06 8.21
N HIS A 103 11.20 -6.01 8.55
CA HIS A 103 12.30 -6.68 7.86
C HIS A 103 12.97 -7.68 8.83
N PRO A 104 12.28 -8.77 9.20
CA PRO A 104 12.82 -9.75 10.13
C PRO A 104 14.10 -10.35 9.56
N ARG A 105 15.08 -10.65 10.42
CA ARG A 105 16.34 -11.30 10.00
C ARG A 105 16.28 -12.81 10.14
N SER A 106 15.25 -13.31 10.82
CA SER A 106 15.07 -14.72 11.11
C SER A 106 13.58 -15.08 11.22
N LEU A 107 13.27 -16.38 11.14
CA LEU A 107 11.93 -16.88 11.43
C LEU A 107 11.54 -16.72 12.92
N ALA A 108 12.51 -16.54 13.82
CA ALA A 108 12.23 -16.24 15.22
C ALA A 108 11.76 -14.78 15.39
N ASP A 109 12.42 -13.83 14.70
CA ASP A 109 11.99 -12.43 14.63
C ASP A 109 10.55 -12.35 14.08
N TRP A 110 10.30 -13.08 13.00
CA TRP A 110 8.96 -13.17 12.40
C TRP A 110 7.92 -13.73 13.37
N LYS A 111 8.27 -14.80 14.11
CA LYS A 111 7.37 -15.36 15.13
C LYS A 111 7.09 -14.37 16.25
N GLN A 112 8.09 -13.65 16.73
CA GLN A 112 7.91 -12.63 17.78
C GLN A 112 6.90 -11.56 17.35
N TRP A 113 6.90 -11.17 16.08
CA TRP A 113 5.91 -10.25 15.52
C TRP A 113 4.50 -10.82 15.50
N LEU A 114 4.35 -12.08 15.07
CA LEU A 114 3.06 -12.76 15.09
C LEU A 114 2.51 -12.83 16.53
N ASP A 115 3.34 -13.24 17.48
CA ASP A 115 2.96 -13.35 18.89
C ASP A 115 2.59 -11.98 19.48
N ARG A 116 3.39 -10.94 19.20
CA ARG A 116 3.15 -9.56 19.68
C ARG A 116 1.80 -8.99 19.23
N LEU A 117 1.39 -9.35 18.01
CA LEU A 117 0.14 -8.90 17.41
C LEU A 117 -1.03 -9.87 17.65
N GLY A 118 -0.82 -10.94 18.43
CA GLY A 118 -1.85 -11.94 18.72
C GLY A 118 -2.28 -12.75 17.48
N ILE A 119 -1.39 -12.88 16.50
CA ILE A 119 -1.64 -13.56 15.23
C ILE A 119 -1.31 -15.05 15.40
N GLY A 120 -2.27 -15.82 15.91
CA GLY A 120 -2.09 -17.25 16.19
C GLY A 120 -1.95 -18.11 14.93
N ASP A 121 -3.00 -18.18 14.10
CA ASP A 121 -3.10 -19.09 12.94
C ASP A 121 -3.49 -18.39 11.62
N ALA A 122 -3.42 -17.06 11.57
CA ALA A 122 -3.77 -16.35 10.34
C ALA A 122 -2.81 -16.77 9.22
N ARG A 123 -3.36 -17.39 8.18
CA ARG A 123 -2.60 -17.81 7.00
C ARG A 123 -2.07 -16.57 6.29
N GLY A 124 -0.77 -16.35 6.39
CA GLY A 124 -0.09 -15.35 5.60
C GLY A 124 -0.18 -15.66 4.11
N ARG A 125 -0.37 -14.63 3.29
CA ARG A 125 -0.27 -14.71 1.84
C ARG A 125 1.11 -14.21 1.41
N SER A 126 1.84 -15.02 0.66
CA SER A 126 3.07 -14.59 0.00
C SER A 126 2.76 -13.74 -1.24
N THR A 127 3.49 -12.64 -1.41
CA THR A 127 3.52 -11.82 -2.63
C THR A 127 4.79 -12.04 -3.45
N GLY A 128 5.55 -13.11 -3.14
CA GLY A 128 6.88 -13.36 -3.69
C GLY A 128 7.97 -12.75 -2.80
N ALA A 129 7.98 -11.42 -2.66
CA ALA A 129 8.99 -10.71 -1.87
C ALA A 129 8.62 -10.56 -0.38
N ALA A 130 7.33 -10.58 -0.04
CA ALA A 130 6.86 -10.38 1.32
C ALA A 130 5.79 -11.41 1.73
N MET A 131 5.66 -11.62 3.04
CA MET A 131 4.54 -12.31 3.64
C MET A 131 3.58 -11.27 4.22
N VAL A 132 2.30 -11.33 3.82
CA VAL A 132 1.25 -10.44 4.33
C VAL A 132 0.28 -11.25 5.18
N VAL A 133 0.09 -10.84 6.43
CA VAL A 133 -0.86 -11.47 7.35
C VAL A 133 -1.88 -10.44 7.80
N HIS A 134 -3.16 -10.70 7.53
CA HIS A 134 -4.24 -9.83 8.00
C HIS A 134 -4.67 -10.25 9.41
N CYS A 135 -4.93 -9.26 10.26
CA CYS A 135 -5.35 -9.45 11.63
C CYS A 135 -6.24 -8.29 12.11
N THR A 136 -6.62 -8.33 13.39
CA THR A 136 -7.26 -7.22 14.07
C THR A 136 -6.35 -6.75 15.19
N TYR A 137 -6.05 -5.45 15.23
CA TYR A 137 -5.22 -4.85 16.26
C TYR A 137 -6.02 -3.75 16.95
N LEU A 138 -6.21 -3.85 18.28
CA LEU A 138 -7.02 -2.90 19.07
C LEU A 138 -8.41 -2.59 18.46
N GLY A 139 -9.04 -3.60 17.86
CA GLY A 139 -10.38 -3.49 17.26
C GLY A 139 -10.43 -2.83 15.88
N VAL A 140 -9.28 -2.49 15.27
CA VAL A 140 -9.22 -2.08 13.86
C VAL A 140 -8.59 -3.15 12.98
N ARG A 141 -8.96 -3.14 11.70
CA ARG A 141 -8.29 -3.99 10.70
C ARG A 141 -6.80 -3.63 10.68
N ALA A 142 -5.97 -4.65 10.62
CA ALA A 142 -4.54 -4.49 10.52
C ALA A 142 -3.93 -5.54 9.61
N ARG A 143 -2.72 -5.24 9.14
CA ARG A 143 -1.89 -6.21 8.43
C ARG A 143 -0.43 -6.10 8.86
N LEU A 144 0.20 -7.25 8.98
CA LEU A 144 1.63 -7.38 9.16
C LEU A 144 2.27 -7.76 7.82
N VAL A 145 3.26 -7.00 7.39
CA VAL A 145 4.01 -7.20 6.15
C VAL A 145 5.46 -7.50 6.50
N GLY A 146 5.87 -8.76 6.36
CA GLY A 146 7.23 -9.21 6.59
C GLY A 146 7.98 -9.43 5.27
N TYR A 147 8.91 -8.55 4.93
CA TYR A 147 9.78 -8.71 3.76
C TYR A 147 10.81 -9.82 3.98
N GLY A 148 11.12 -10.59 2.93
CA GLY A 148 12.10 -11.69 2.97
C GLY A 148 11.63 -12.97 3.67
N VAL A 149 10.51 -12.92 4.40
CA VAL A 149 9.93 -14.07 5.11
C VAL A 149 9.66 -15.28 4.19
N PRO A 150 9.12 -15.13 2.96
CA PRO A 150 8.93 -16.28 2.07
C PRO A 150 10.24 -17.02 1.72
N ALA A 151 11.35 -16.29 1.54
CA ALA A 151 12.66 -16.88 1.28
C ALA A 151 13.14 -17.72 2.47
N MET A 152 13.02 -17.21 3.69
CA MET A 152 13.42 -17.93 4.92
C MET A 152 12.65 -19.24 5.11
N TYR A 153 11.34 -19.25 4.84
CA TYR A 153 10.55 -20.49 4.86
C TYR A 153 11.00 -21.47 3.78
N SER A 154 11.36 -20.97 2.59
CA SER A 154 11.82 -21.79 1.48
C SER A 154 13.16 -22.45 1.80
N GLU A 155 14.11 -21.70 2.36
CA GLU A 155 15.41 -22.19 2.83
C GLU A 155 15.26 -23.24 3.95
N ARG A 156 14.40 -22.98 4.94
CA ARG A 156 14.11 -23.93 6.01
C ARG A 156 13.55 -25.25 5.46
N ASN A 157 12.60 -25.17 4.53
CA ASN A 157 12.02 -26.36 3.92
C ASN A 157 13.07 -27.13 3.11
N ALA A 158 13.88 -26.46 2.29
CA ALA A 158 14.97 -27.08 1.54
C ALA A 158 15.98 -27.79 2.47
N ALA A 159 16.34 -27.17 3.60
CA ALA A 159 17.22 -27.79 4.58
C ALA A 159 16.63 -29.03 5.24
N VAL A 160 15.32 -29.04 5.53
CA VAL A 160 14.63 -30.20 6.13
C VAL A 160 14.51 -31.35 5.12
N TYR A 161 14.13 -31.07 3.87
CA TYR A 161 14.02 -32.08 2.83
C TYR A 161 15.39 -32.61 2.40
N GLY A 162 16.40 -31.75 2.24
CA GLY A 162 17.76 -32.18 1.89
C GLY A 162 18.42 -33.05 2.97
N ARG A 163 18.05 -32.88 4.25
CA ARG A 163 18.53 -33.71 5.36
C ARG A 163 17.86 -35.09 5.40
N ARG A 164 16.58 -35.20 4.99
CA ARG A 164 15.87 -36.49 4.88
C ARG A 164 16.31 -37.35 3.70
N VAL A 165 16.82 -36.74 2.63
CA VAL A 165 17.31 -37.48 1.43
C VAL A 165 18.72 -38.04 1.64
N ARG A 166 19.46 -37.53 2.64
CA ARG A 166 20.84 -37.94 2.97
C ARG A 166 20.94 -38.87 4.18
N SER A 167 19.81 -39.19 4.82
CA SER A 167 19.69 -40.14 5.94
C SER A 167 19.07 -41.43 5.45
#